data_AF-A0A2N9ARV3-F1
#
_entry.id   AF-A0A2N9ARV3-F1
#
_cell.length_a   1.000
_cell.length_b   1.000
_cell.length_c   1.000
_cell.angle_alpha   90.00
_cell.angle_beta   90.00
_cell.angle_gamma   90.00
#
_symmetry.space_group_name_H-M   'P 1'
#
loop_
_entity.id
_entity.type
_entity.pdbx_description
1 polymer ?
#
loop_
_entity_poly.entity_id
_entity_poly.type
_entity_poly.pdbx_seq_one_letter_code
_entity_poly.pdbx_strand_id
1 'polypeptide(L)'
;MEVRRLLDWFLVKFNSEVTEYLVTEKIDKRFMPSAAGGGPPDMNAIRAARTNVRYHLQYVGYLIGQRRWLAGNDLTYADLAAAAHLSCVDYLGDVPWDEDEMAKDWYARVKSRPSFRALLADRAPGMPAAAHYADLDF
;
A
#
# COMPACT_ATOMS: atom_id res chain seq x y z
N MET A 1 7.16 -19.21 -11.87
CA MET A 1 5.79 -18.66 -12.04
C MET A 1 5.28 -17.88 -10.82
N GLU A 2 5.99 -17.87 -9.68
CA GLU A 2 5.57 -17.15 -8.47
C GLU A 2 5.54 -15.62 -8.60
N VAL A 3 6.54 -15.01 -9.27
CA VAL A 3 6.61 -13.55 -9.45
C VAL A 3 5.35 -12.99 -10.14
N ARG A 4 4.89 -13.64 -11.21
CA ARG A 4 3.70 -13.21 -11.96
C ARG A 4 2.42 -13.37 -11.14
N ARG A 5 2.29 -14.48 -10.40
CA ARG A 5 1.16 -14.70 -9.49
C ARG A 5 1.06 -13.60 -8.43
N LEU A 6 2.19 -13.18 -7.86
CA LEU A 6 2.24 -12.09 -6.89
C LEU A 6 2.01 -10.72 -7.54
N LEU A 7 2.47 -10.50 -8.77
CA LEU A 7 2.11 -9.31 -9.53
C LEU A 7 0.59 -9.20 -9.69
N ASP A 8 -0.08 -10.26 -10.14
CA ASP A 8 -1.54 -10.28 -10.29
C ASP A 8 -2.23 -10.07 -8.93
N TRP A 9 -1.68 -10.64 -7.85
CA TRP A 9 -2.20 -10.42 -6.50
C TRP A 9 -2.22 -8.94 -6.11
N PHE A 10 -1.14 -8.19 -6.34
CA PHE A 10 -1.08 -6.79 -5.94
C PHE A 10 -1.74 -5.84 -6.96
N LEU A 11 -1.43 -6.01 -8.24
CA LEU A 11 -1.92 -5.13 -9.30
C LEU A 11 -3.42 -5.31 -9.58
N VAL A 12 -4.00 -6.47 -9.28
CA VAL A 12 -5.43 -6.74 -9.50
C VAL A 12 -6.16 -6.84 -8.17
N LYS A 13 -5.88 -7.88 -7.38
CA LYS A 13 -6.68 -8.17 -6.17
C LYS A 13 -6.53 -7.08 -5.12
N PHE A 14 -5.31 -6.79 -4.66
CA PHE A 14 -5.05 -5.73 -3.68
C PHE A 14 -5.51 -4.36 -4.20
N ASN A 15 -5.31 -4.07 -5.49
CA ASN A 15 -5.85 -2.85 -6.08
C ASN A 15 -7.37 -2.75 -5.89
N SER A 16 -8.11 -3.77 -6.34
CA SER A 16 -9.57 -3.81 -6.31
C SER A 16 -10.18 -3.93 -4.91
N GLU A 17 -9.43 -4.42 -3.92
CA GLU A 17 -9.94 -4.66 -2.56
C GLU A 17 -9.52 -3.57 -1.56
N VAL A 18 -8.49 -2.79 -1.91
CA VAL A 18 -7.86 -1.82 -1.01
C VAL A 18 -7.54 -0.51 -1.71
N THR A 19 -6.62 -0.52 -2.67
CA THR A 19 -5.98 0.72 -3.14
C THR A 19 -6.99 1.62 -3.84
N GLU A 20 -7.77 1.05 -4.75
CA GLU A 20 -8.78 1.77 -5.51
C GLU A 20 -9.82 2.42 -4.57
N TYR A 21 -10.31 1.69 -3.57
CA TYR A 21 -11.24 2.23 -2.58
C TYR A 21 -10.63 3.38 -1.78
N LEU A 22 -9.45 3.19 -1.18
CA LEU A 22 -8.87 4.20 -0.31
C LEU A 22 -8.47 5.46 -1.07
N VAL A 23 -7.88 5.31 -2.26
CA VAL A 23 -7.50 6.44 -3.12
C VAL A 23 -8.73 7.16 -3.65
N THR A 24 -9.75 6.43 -4.14
CA THR A 24 -10.97 7.06 -4.64
C THR A 24 -11.67 7.87 -3.55
N GLU A 25 -11.86 7.26 -2.38
CA GLU A 25 -12.63 7.86 -1.29
C GLU A 25 -11.90 9.03 -0.62
N LYS A 26 -10.57 8.98 -0.49
CA LYS A 26 -9.79 9.99 0.25
C LYS A 26 -9.09 11.02 -0.63
N ILE A 27 -8.78 10.67 -1.88
CA ILE A 27 -8.08 11.55 -2.83
C ILE A 27 -9.04 11.96 -3.94
N ASP A 28 -9.51 11.03 -4.77
CA ASP A 28 -10.15 11.39 -6.05
C ASP A 28 -11.45 12.16 -5.87
N LYS A 29 -12.33 11.69 -4.96
CA LYS A 29 -13.61 12.35 -4.67
C LYS A 29 -13.49 13.82 -4.24
N ARG A 30 -12.33 14.24 -3.73
CA ARG A 30 -12.05 15.63 -3.35
C ARG A 30 -11.85 16.54 -4.57
N PHE A 31 -11.36 15.99 -5.68
CA PHE A 31 -11.07 16.74 -6.90
C PHE A 31 -12.14 16.53 -7.98
N MET A 32 -12.98 15.50 -7.82
CA MET A 32 -14.06 15.21 -8.74
C MET A 32 -15.26 16.16 -8.55
N PRO A 33 -15.92 16.59 -9.63
CA PRO A 33 -17.22 17.24 -9.53
C PRO A 33 -18.27 16.32 -8.91
N SER A 34 -19.25 16.87 -8.20
CA SER A 34 -20.34 16.07 -7.61
C SER A 34 -21.12 15.26 -8.65
N ALA A 35 -21.28 15.78 -9.87
CA ALA A 35 -21.93 15.07 -10.98
C ALA A 35 -21.16 13.82 -11.45
N ALA A 36 -19.86 13.72 -11.16
CA ALA A 36 -19.01 12.59 -11.48
C ALA A 36 -18.78 11.66 -10.27
N GLY A 37 -19.48 11.87 -9.15
CA GLY A 37 -19.32 11.08 -7.93
C GLY A 37 -18.37 11.69 -6.89
N GLY A 38 -17.90 12.92 -7.09
CA GLY A 38 -17.18 13.68 -6.07
C GLY A 38 -18.07 14.03 -4.87
N GLY A 39 -17.46 14.23 -3.70
CA GLY A 39 -18.20 14.46 -2.47
C GLY A 39 -17.49 13.93 -1.22
N PRO A 40 -18.22 13.83 -0.09
CA PRO A 40 -17.66 13.29 1.14
C PRO A 40 -17.31 11.80 0.98
N PRO A 41 -16.28 11.31 1.71
CA PRO A 41 -15.90 9.90 1.67
C PRO A 41 -16.99 8.96 2.19
N ASP A 42 -17.13 7.79 1.56
CA ASP A 42 -17.92 6.68 2.09
C ASP A 42 -17.13 5.94 3.17
N MET A 43 -17.54 6.17 4.42
CA MET A 43 -16.91 5.56 5.59
C MET A 43 -17.07 4.04 5.66
N ASN A 44 -18.09 3.46 5.02
CA ASN A 44 -18.26 2.01 4.96
C ASN A 44 -17.23 1.39 4.00
N ALA A 45 -17.02 2.02 2.84
CA ALA A 45 -16.02 1.61 1.86
C ALA A 45 -14.60 1.70 2.45
N ILE A 46 -14.26 2.81 3.12
CA ILE A 46 -12.98 2.96 3.82
C ILE A 46 -12.78 1.88 4.88
N ARG A 47 -13.82 1.56 5.67
CA ARG A 47 -13.73 0.54 6.70
C ARG A 47 -13.51 -0.85 6.10
N ALA A 48 -14.23 -1.19 5.04
CA ALA A 48 -14.05 -2.45 4.33
C ALA A 48 -12.62 -2.59 3.78
N ALA A 49 -12.11 -1.53 3.12
CA ALA A 49 -10.74 -1.51 2.61
C ALA A 49 -9.70 -1.67 3.73
N ARG A 50 -9.84 -0.96 4.86
CA ARG A 50 -8.96 -1.11 6.04
C ARG A 50 -8.97 -2.52 6.62
N THR A 51 -10.11 -3.21 6.61
CA THR A 51 -10.18 -4.63 7.02
C THR A 51 -9.43 -5.51 6.02
N ASN A 52 -9.58 -5.27 4.72
CA ASN A 52 -8.89 -6.03 3.68
C ASN A 52 -7.37 -5.83 3.70
N VAL A 53 -6.88 -4.62 4.02
CA VAL A 53 -5.44 -4.34 4.18
C VAL A 53 -4.81 -5.32 5.17
N ARG A 54 -5.45 -5.58 6.32
CA ARG A 54 -4.92 -6.50 7.35
C ARG A 54 -4.71 -7.90 6.79
N TYR A 55 -5.70 -8.43 6.05
CA TYR A 55 -5.60 -9.73 5.40
C TYR A 55 -4.42 -9.81 4.42
N HIS A 56 -4.24 -8.79 3.60
CA HIS A 56 -3.12 -8.75 2.66
C HIS A 56 -1.77 -8.56 3.34
N LEU A 57 -1.72 -7.80 4.44
CA LEU A 57 -0.51 -7.58 5.22
C LEU A 57 -0.04 -8.87 5.88
N GLN A 58 -0.97 -9.63 6.49
CA GLN A 58 -0.71 -10.97 7.01
C GLN A 58 -0.19 -11.92 5.92
N TYR A 59 -0.70 -11.81 4.70
CA TYR A 59 -0.20 -12.61 3.59
C TYR A 59 1.24 -12.25 3.21
N VAL A 60 1.58 -10.96 3.22
CA VAL A 60 2.96 -10.49 3.05
C VAL A 60 3.86 -11.05 4.17
N GLY A 61 3.44 -10.90 5.43
CA GLY A 61 4.18 -11.42 6.59
C GLY A 61 4.42 -12.91 6.51
N TYR A 62 3.40 -13.69 6.12
CA TYR A 62 3.52 -15.14 5.88
C TYR A 62 4.58 -15.48 4.82
N LEU A 63 4.60 -14.76 3.68
CA LEU A 63 5.57 -14.99 2.62
C LEU A 63 6.99 -14.64 3.09
N ILE A 64 7.16 -13.52 3.78
CA ILE A 64 8.45 -13.04 4.27
C ILE A 64 8.98 -13.88 5.44
N GLY A 65 8.10 -14.45 6.27
CA GLY A 65 8.51 -15.36 7.34
C GLY A 65 9.23 -16.63 6.84
N GLN A 66 9.09 -16.96 5.55
CA GLN A 66 9.72 -18.13 4.92
C GLN A 66 10.74 -17.76 3.83
N ARG A 67 10.82 -16.48 3.44
CA ARG A 67 11.55 -16.03 2.25
C ARG A 67 12.19 -14.67 2.49
N ARG A 68 13.31 -14.39 1.82
CA ARG A 68 13.97 -13.09 1.97
C ARG A 68 13.16 -11.93 1.36
N TRP A 69 12.53 -12.20 0.21
CA TRP A 69 11.67 -11.33 -0.58
C TRP A 69 10.41 -12.09 -0.97
N LEU A 70 9.36 -11.40 -1.44
CA LEU A 70 8.03 -12.02 -1.61
C LEU A 70 8.07 -13.27 -2.49
N ALA A 71 8.85 -13.24 -3.57
CA ALA A 71 8.93 -14.33 -4.54
C ALA A 71 10.12 -15.29 -4.30
N GLY A 72 10.95 -15.09 -3.27
CA GLY A 72 12.10 -15.95 -3.00
C GLY A 72 13.30 -15.21 -2.39
N ASN A 73 14.50 -15.50 -2.91
CA ASN A 73 15.76 -15.01 -2.34
C ASN A 73 16.22 -13.66 -2.88
N ASP A 74 15.67 -13.23 -4.02
CA ASP A 74 16.04 -12.00 -4.71
C ASP A 74 14.85 -11.05 -4.82
N LEU A 75 15.14 -9.75 -4.84
CA LEU A 75 14.13 -8.71 -5.07
C LEU A 75 13.57 -8.85 -6.48
N THR A 76 12.25 -8.81 -6.62
CA THR A 76 11.59 -8.95 -7.93
C THR A 76 10.51 -7.89 -8.15
N TYR A 77 9.88 -7.91 -9.33
CA TYR A 77 8.73 -7.06 -9.62
C TYR A 77 7.55 -7.28 -8.65
N ALA A 78 7.43 -8.46 -8.04
CA ALA A 78 6.41 -8.71 -7.04
C ALA A 78 6.56 -7.77 -5.83
N ASP A 79 7.79 -7.60 -5.34
CA ASP A 79 8.09 -6.70 -4.23
C ASP A 79 7.80 -5.24 -4.60
N LEU A 80 8.15 -4.84 -5.82
CA LEU A 80 7.91 -3.48 -6.31
C LEU A 80 6.42 -3.17 -6.45
N ALA A 81 5.62 -4.10 -6.98
CA ALA A 81 4.17 -3.92 -7.09
C ALA A 81 3.51 -3.85 -5.71
N ALA A 82 3.87 -4.75 -4.80
CA ALA A 82 3.38 -4.74 -3.42
C ALA A 82 3.72 -3.43 -2.72
N ALA A 83 4.98 -3.00 -2.80
CA ALA A 83 5.44 -1.79 -2.14
C ALA A 83 4.84 -0.51 -2.76
N ALA A 84 4.60 -0.47 -4.07
CA ALA A 84 3.91 0.64 -4.71
C ALA A 84 2.47 0.80 -4.18
N HIS A 85 1.72 -0.29 -4.11
CA HIS A 85 0.36 -0.27 -3.55
C HIS A 85 0.36 0.08 -2.07
N LEU A 86 1.23 -0.54 -1.27
CA LEU A 86 1.35 -0.23 0.16
C LEU A 86 1.81 1.21 0.40
N SER A 87 2.65 1.78 -0.47
CA SER A 87 3.03 3.20 -0.41
C SER A 87 1.84 4.13 -0.52
N CYS A 88 0.89 3.86 -1.44
CA CYS A 88 -0.33 4.66 -1.54
C CYS A 88 -1.17 4.59 -0.26
N VAL A 89 -1.30 3.39 0.32
CA VAL A 89 -2.06 3.18 1.57
C VAL A 89 -1.33 3.79 2.77
N ASP A 90 -0.01 3.73 2.81
CA ASP A 90 0.84 4.28 3.86
C ASP A 90 0.84 5.81 3.85
N TYR A 91 0.82 6.41 2.66
CA TYR A 91 0.61 7.85 2.48
C TYR A 91 -0.67 8.32 3.18
N LEU A 92 -1.74 7.51 3.10
CA LEU A 92 -3.05 7.76 3.70
C LEU A 92 -3.12 7.40 5.20
N GLY A 93 -2.05 6.81 5.75
CA GLY A 93 -1.97 6.35 7.14
C GLY A 93 -2.87 5.15 7.46
N ASP A 94 -3.17 4.31 6.47
CA ASP A 94 -4.13 3.21 6.60
C ASP A 94 -3.49 1.82 6.70
N VAL A 95 -2.16 1.71 6.63
CA VAL A 95 -1.47 0.42 6.83
C VAL A 95 -1.26 0.18 8.33
N PRO A 96 -1.76 -0.93 8.90
CA PRO A 96 -1.58 -1.28 10.30
C PRO A 96 -0.26 -2.03 10.50
N TRP A 97 0.87 -1.31 10.37
CA TRP A 97 2.21 -1.88 10.45
C TRP A 97 2.54 -2.58 11.78
N ASP A 98 1.82 -2.22 12.84
CA ASP A 98 1.94 -2.80 14.18
C ASP A 98 1.35 -4.23 14.28
N GLU A 99 0.59 -4.68 13.29
CA GLU A 99 0.00 -6.03 13.30
C GLU A 99 0.91 -7.11 12.73
N ASP A 100 1.96 -6.75 11.98
CA ASP A 100 2.86 -7.72 11.35
C ASP A 100 4.28 -7.16 11.18
N GLU A 101 5.16 -7.49 12.14
CA GLU A 101 6.55 -7.04 12.15
C GLU A 101 7.33 -7.54 10.92
N MET A 102 7.04 -8.74 10.41
CA MET A 102 7.73 -9.29 9.24
C MET A 102 7.43 -8.48 7.97
N ALA A 103 6.16 -8.12 7.80
CA ALA A 103 5.73 -7.27 6.70
C ALA A 103 6.32 -5.86 6.83
N LYS A 104 6.34 -5.31 8.05
CA LYS A 104 6.94 -4.00 8.35
C LYS A 104 8.43 -3.97 8.00
N ASP A 105 9.20 -4.95 8.45
CA ASP A 105 10.64 -5.06 8.19
C ASP A 105 10.95 -5.25 6.70
N TRP A 106 10.13 -6.03 5.99
CA TRP A 106 10.24 -6.13 4.54
C TRP A 106 9.96 -4.78 3.86
N TYR A 107 8.91 -4.07 4.26
CA TYR A 107 8.57 -2.79 3.65
C TYR A 107 9.65 -1.74 3.93
N ALA A 108 10.18 -1.65 5.15
CA ALA A 108 11.29 -0.78 5.50
C ALA A 108 12.54 -1.05 4.62
N ARG A 109 12.86 -2.32 4.35
CA ARG A 109 13.94 -2.70 3.42
C ARG A 109 13.69 -2.24 1.98
N VAL A 110 12.45 -2.29 1.49
CA VAL A 110 12.11 -1.77 0.15
C VAL A 110 12.15 -0.24 0.12
N LYS A 111 11.54 0.40 1.12
CA LYS A 111 11.41 1.86 1.30
C LYS A 111 12.75 2.57 1.39
N SER A 112 13.76 1.92 1.99
CA SER A 112 15.11 2.47 2.13
C SER A 112 15.93 2.51 0.83
N ARG A 113 15.43 1.94 -0.27
CA ARG A 113 16.18 1.87 -1.53
C ARG A 113 16.16 3.20 -2.27
N PRO A 114 17.23 3.59 -2.99
CA PRO A 114 17.28 4.84 -3.75
C PRO A 114 16.13 5.03 -4.75
N SER A 115 15.65 3.93 -5.34
CA SER A 115 14.51 3.94 -6.28
C SER A 115 13.20 4.38 -5.64
N PHE A 116 13.06 4.25 -4.32
CA PHE A 116 11.86 4.61 -3.58
C PHE A 116 11.83 6.10 -3.18
N ARG A 117 12.98 6.78 -3.20
CA ARG A 117 13.12 8.16 -2.74
C ARG A 117 12.20 9.13 -3.46
N ALA A 118 11.96 8.93 -4.75
CA ALA A 118 11.03 9.75 -5.53
C ALA A 118 9.59 9.65 -4.99
N LEU A 119 9.12 8.43 -4.69
CA LEU A 119 7.79 8.20 -4.12
C LEU A 119 7.64 8.87 -2.76
N LEU A 120 8.66 8.78 -1.88
CA LEU A 120 8.62 9.41 -0.56
C LEU A 120 8.60 10.95 -0.61
N ALA A 121 9.04 11.53 -1.73
CA ALA A 121 8.99 12.96 -1.99
C ALA A 121 7.63 13.43 -2.56
N ASP A 122 6.79 12.50 -3.05
CA ASP A 122 5.51 12.85 -3.66
C ASP A 122 4.57 13.47 -2.62
N ARG A 123 3.80 14.46 -3.06
CA ARG A 123 2.80 15.14 -2.24
C ARG A 123 1.51 15.31 -3.04
N ALA A 124 0.43 14.75 -2.51
CA ALA A 124 -0.91 15.01 -3.01
C ALA A 124 -1.31 16.46 -2.63
N PRO A 125 -1.77 17.29 -3.58
CA PRO A 125 -2.16 18.67 -3.32
C PRO A 125 -3.21 18.78 -2.20
N GLY A 126 -2.94 19.59 -1.18
CA GLY A 126 -3.87 19.80 -0.07
C GLY A 126 -4.12 18.56 0.82
N MET A 127 -3.32 17.52 0.68
CA MET A 127 -3.39 16.31 1.48
C MET A 127 -1.99 15.91 1.94
N PRO A 128 -1.54 16.37 3.12
CA PRO A 128 -0.26 15.96 3.66
C PRO A 128 -0.25 14.44 3.88
N ALA A 129 0.91 13.81 3.63
CA ALA A 129 1.13 12.41 3.94
C ALA A 129 1.04 12.16 5.46
N ALA A 130 0.81 10.91 5.85
CA ALA A 130 0.98 10.47 7.23
C ALA A 130 2.38 10.83 7.76
N ALA A 131 2.49 11.14 9.05
CA ALA A 131 3.73 11.65 9.66
C ALA A 131 4.93 10.71 9.46
N HIS A 132 4.69 9.40 9.49
CA HIS A 132 5.70 8.37 9.32
C HIS A 132 5.96 7.99 7.85
N TYR A 133 5.24 8.57 6.88
CA TYR A 133 5.33 8.18 5.47
C TYR A 133 6.75 8.34 4.90
N ALA A 134 7.46 9.40 5.26
CA ALA A 134 8.84 9.61 4.82
C ALA A 134 9.89 9.05 5.81
N ASP A 135 9.46 8.54 6.95
CA ASP A 135 10.34 7.97 7.97
C ASP A 135 10.78 6.56 7.56
N LEU A 136 12.07 6.28 7.66
CA LEU A 136 12.64 4.96 7.35
C LEU A 136 12.66 4.03 8.58
N ASP A 137 12.53 4.60 9.78
CA ASP A 137 12.55 3.89 11.07
C ASP A 137 11.14 3.81 11.72
N PHE A 138 10.09 4.04 10.91
CA PHE A 138 8.68 3.97 11.31
C PHE A 138 8.30 2.63 11.96
#